data_AF-A0A3A3ELQ1-F1
#
_entry.id   AF-A0A3A3ELQ1-F1
#
_cell.length_a   1.000
_cell.length_b   1.000
_cell.length_c   1.000
_cell.angle_alpha   90.00
_cell.angle_beta   90.00
_cell.angle_gamma   90.00
#
_symmetry.space_group_name_H-M   'P 1'
#
loop_
_entity.id
_entity.type
_entity.pdbx_description
1 polymer ?
#
loop_
_entity_poly.entity_id
_entity_poly.type
_entity_poly.pdbx_seq_one_letter_code
_entity_poly.pdbx_strand_id
1 'polypeptide(L)'
;MLSVLPKQIADESLAGYLLRLSLRNGFTSPLDWLDKPLWYAITKNTISKKQRERLSELVPSAKSTRRLNLASRHSVLFPDCHTDMPRICPFCMKGTGYLKEKWRNIGNLTCERHGCALCDSCQECGEQLIWSPLLLEGTCTNELCLCPIQSSPISSQISELFIDEICDCLLASLFIKNPYTTILPIYHHPSVCNFNSTLEQGFNLLTRNEVYEQLRERLAAPTSPFYQLSAKYRFFPLALLIKHLNSAWPISNCYASFVQTTQVSSTSNSCIESFIVTFDSASELLGITREQLIQIFPELITKKAIPRNQQLDIAAIIS
;
A
#
# COMPACT_ATOMS: atom_id res chain seq x y z
N MET A 1 22.26 -14.06 -26.28
CA MET A 1 21.43 -15.23 -26.66
C MET A 1 21.26 -16.09 -25.42
N LEU A 2 20.04 -16.47 -25.06
CA LEU A 2 19.79 -17.37 -23.92
C LEU A 2 20.05 -18.81 -24.38
N SER A 3 21.07 -19.44 -23.81
CA SER A 3 21.51 -20.79 -24.18
C SER A 3 20.87 -21.89 -23.32
N VAL A 4 20.40 -21.54 -22.12
CA VAL A 4 19.79 -22.47 -21.16
C VAL A 4 18.41 -21.95 -20.76
N LEU A 5 17.37 -22.76 -20.97
CA LEU A 5 16.01 -22.45 -20.55
C LEU A 5 15.60 -23.42 -19.42
N PRO A 6 15.69 -23.01 -18.13
CA PRO A 6 15.20 -23.84 -17.05
C PRO A 6 13.70 -24.06 -17.19
N LYS A 7 13.22 -25.23 -16.72
CA LYS A 7 11.79 -25.50 -16.61
C LYS A 7 11.17 -24.55 -15.59
N GLN A 8 10.10 -23.86 -15.99
CA GLN A 8 9.30 -23.04 -15.07
C GLN A 8 8.60 -23.94 -14.05
N ILE A 9 8.68 -23.56 -12.78
CA ILE A 9 8.00 -24.28 -11.69
C ILE A 9 6.53 -23.83 -11.63
N ALA A 10 5.63 -24.74 -11.27
CA ALA A 10 4.18 -24.53 -11.46
C ALA A 10 3.60 -23.33 -10.68
N ASP A 11 4.09 -23.06 -9.46
CA ASP A 11 3.64 -21.96 -8.59
C ASP A 11 4.64 -20.77 -8.58
N GLU A 12 5.61 -20.77 -9.48
CA GLU A 12 6.66 -19.75 -9.56
C GLU A 12 6.15 -18.45 -10.20
N SER A 13 6.56 -17.32 -9.61
CA SER A 13 6.31 -16.00 -10.15
C SER A 13 7.08 -15.79 -11.46
N LEU A 14 6.50 -15.03 -12.40
CA LEU A 14 7.21 -14.72 -13.65
C LEU A 14 8.53 -13.99 -13.39
N ALA A 15 8.54 -13.05 -12.43
CA ALA A 15 9.76 -12.36 -12.03
C ALA A 15 10.81 -13.32 -11.44
N GLY A 16 10.41 -14.25 -10.55
CA GLY A 16 11.31 -15.26 -9.98
C GLY A 16 11.87 -16.22 -11.03
N TYR A 17 11.05 -16.64 -11.99
CA TYR A 17 11.50 -17.45 -13.13
C TYR A 17 12.57 -16.73 -13.94
N LEU A 18 12.38 -15.44 -14.24
CA LEU A 18 13.34 -14.64 -14.99
C LEU A 18 14.64 -14.41 -14.21
N LEU A 19 14.60 -14.27 -12.89
CA LEU A 19 15.82 -14.23 -12.07
C LEU A 19 16.64 -15.52 -12.22
N ARG A 20 15.99 -16.69 -12.12
CA ARG A 20 16.67 -17.97 -12.31
C ARG A 20 17.20 -18.15 -13.73
N LEU A 21 16.43 -17.71 -14.73
CA LEU A 21 16.83 -17.74 -16.12
C LEU A 21 18.08 -16.90 -16.36
N SER A 22 18.13 -15.67 -15.83
CA SER A 22 19.33 -14.81 -15.89
C SER A 22 20.55 -15.51 -15.30
N LEU A 23 20.43 -16.00 -14.06
CA LEU A 23 21.53 -16.65 -13.36
C LEU A 23 22.04 -17.89 -14.11
N ARG A 24 21.13 -18.71 -14.66
CA ARG A 24 21.48 -19.92 -15.43
C ARG A 24 22.21 -19.63 -16.75
N ASN A 25 22.10 -18.41 -17.25
CA ASN A 25 22.80 -17.97 -18.47
C ASN A 25 24.01 -17.08 -18.15
N GLY A 26 24.42 -16.97 -16.88
CA GLY A 26 25.60 -16.22 -16.46
C GLY A 26 25.40 -14.70 -16.36
N PHE A 27 24.15 -14.22 -16.37
CA PHE A 27 23.84 -12.81 -16.15
C PHE A 27 23.69 -12.51 -14.66
N THR A 28 24.07 -11.30 -14.25
CA THR A 28 23.91 -10.82 -12.86
C THR A 28 22.55 -10.16 -12.65
N SER A 29 21.87 -9.76 -13.74
CA SER A 29 20.55 -9.14 -13.69
C SER A 29 19.70 -9.50 -14.92
N PRO A 30 18.35 -9.59 -14.78
CA PRO A 30 17.45 -9.60 -15.94
C PRO A 30 17.65 -8.41 -16.87
N LEU A 31 18.11 -7.27 -16.37
CA LEU A 31 18.36 -6.08 -17.18
C LEU A 31 19.54 -6.24 -18.16
N ASP A 32 20.39 -7.26 -18.00
CA ASP A 32 21.51 -7.51 -18.89
C ASP A 32 21.08 -8.04 -20.26
N TRP A 33 19.86 -8.58 -20.36
CA TRP A 33 19.33 -9.18 -21.59
C TRP A 33 17.86 -8.84 -21.88
N LEU A 34 17.14 -8.28 -20.90
CA LEU A 34 15.75 -7.83 -21.03
C LEU A 34 15.68 -6.31 -20.91
N ASP A 35 14.82 -5.68 -21.70
CA ASP A 35 14.67 -4.23 -21.60
C ASP A 35 14.03 -3.80 -20.26
N LYS A 36 14.53 -2.68 -19.75
CA LYS A 36 14.10 -2.09 -18.47
C LYS A 36 12.58 -1.85 -18.40
N PRO A 37 11.89 -1.30 -19.42
CA PRO A 37 10.43 -1.17 -19.42
C PRO A 37 9.68 -2.50 -19.27
N LEU A 38 10.11 -3.55 -19.97
CA LEU A 38 9.53 -4.89 -19.87
C LEU A 38 9.76 -5.49 -18.48
N TRP A 39 10.98 -5.38 -17.93
CA TRP A 39 11.28 -5.86 -16.58
C TRP A 39 10.39 -5.20 -15.52
N TYR A 40 10.25 -3.87 -15.54
CA TYR A 40 9.36 -3.17 -14.61
C TYR A 40 7.89 -3.57 -14.78
N ALA A 41 7.42 -3.76 -16.01
CA ALA A 41 6.05 -4.19 -16.24
C ALA A 41 5.78 -5.58 -15.65
N ILE A 42 6.79 -6.47 -15.66
CA ILE A 42 6.70 -7.81 -15.06
C ILE A 42 6.67 -7.73 -13.54
N THR A 43 7.61 -7.01 -12.93
CA THR A 43 7.69 -6.88 -11.46
C THR A 43 6.50 -6.14 -10.86
N LYS A 44 5.84 -5.27 -11.64
CA LYS A 44 4.59 -4.58 -11.25
C LYS A 44 3.31 -5.27 -11.69
N ASN A 45 3.39 -6.42 -12.36
CA ASN A 45 2.23 -7.13 -12.90
C ASN A 45 1.38 -6.31 -13.91
N THR A 46 2.01 -5.35 -14.60
CA THR A 46 1.36 -4.43 -15.56
C THR A 46 1.67 -4.75 -17.02
N ILE A 47 2.19 -5.95 -17.31
CA ILE A 47 2.58 -6.36 -18.67
C ILE A 47 1.42 -6.23 -19.68
N SER A 48 1.69 -5.53 -20.79
CA SER A 48 0.77 -5.38 -21.92
C SER A 48 0.78 -6.60 -22.84
N LYS A 49 -0.21 -6.70 -23.75
CA LYS A 49 -0.28 -7.80 -24.74
C LYS A 49 0.97 -7.83 -25.63
N LYS A 50 1.40 -6.68 -26.16
CA LYS A 50 2.59 -6.54 -27.00
C LYS A 50 3.87 -6.95 -26.26
N GLN A 51 4.00 -6.54 -24.99
CA GLN A 51 5.13 -6.95 -24.15
C GLN A 51 5.15 -8.45 -23.89
N ARG A 52 3.98 -9.08 -23.73
CA ARG A 52 3.85 -10.52 -23.56
C ARG A 52 4.26 -11.29 -24.81
N GLU A 53 3.84 -10.83 -25.98
CA GLU A 53 4.24 -11.40 -27.27
C GLU A 53 5.76 -11.33 -27.44
N ARG A 54 6.36 -10.16 -27.19
CA ARG A 54 7.81 -9.98 -27.21
C ARG A 54 8.54 -10.87 -26.21
N LEU A 55 8.02 -11.03 -24.99
CA LEU A 55 8.60 -11.93 -24.00
C LEU A 55 8.54 -13.39 -24.46
N SER A 56 7.46 -13.80 -25.12
CA SER A 56 7.29 -15.17 -25.62
C SER A 56 8.25 -15.52 -26.76
N GLU A 57 8.69 -14.54 -27.55
CA GLU A 57 9.73 -14.73 -28.57
C GLU A 57 11.09 -15.04 -27.92
N LEU A 58 11.40 -14.40 -26.79
CA LEU A 58 12.64 -14.61 -26.05
C LEU A 58 12.59 -15.87 -25.18
N VAL A 59 11.43 -16.14 -24.59
CA VAL A 59 11.22 -17.20 -23.60
C VAL A 59 9.88 -17.92 -23.87
N PRO A 60 9.84 -18.86 -24.83
CA PRO A 60 8.58 -19.48 -25.30
C PRO A 60 7.78 -20.21 -24.22
N SER A 61 8.45 -20.66 -23.17
CA SER A 61 7.86 -21.39 -22.04
C SER A 61 7.41 -20.51 -20.88
N ALA A 62 7.57 -19.18 -20.96
CA ALA A 62 7.13 -18.25 -19.92
C ALA A 62 5.60 -18.20 -19.89
N LYS A 63 4.98 -19.06 -19.08
CA LYS A 63 3.54 -19.00 -18.84
C LYS A 63 3.26 -17.73 -18.06
N SER A 64 2.44 -16.85 -18.64
CA SER A 64 1.88 -15.70 -17.93
C SER A 64 1.17 -16.23 -16.70
N THR A 65 1.46 -15.63 -15.55
CA THR A 65 0.56 -15.73 -14.40
C THR A 65 -0.79 -15.20 -14.88
N ARG A 66 -1.83 -16.01 -14.68
CA ARG A 66 -3.20 -15.68 -15.06
C ARG A 66 -3.49 -14.33 -14.39
N ARG A 67 -3.98 -13.33 -15.14
CA ARG A 67 -4.52 -12.12 -14.50
C ARG A 67 -5.64 -12.60 -13.57
N LEU A 68 -5.37 -12.66 -12.27
CA LEU A 68 -6.42 -12.81 -11.29
C LEU A 68 -7.33 -11.60 -11.49
N ASN A 69 -8.63 -11.85 -11.66
CA ASN A 69 -9.59 -10.80 -11.94
C ASN A 69 -9.44 -9.69 -10.88
N LEU A 70 -9.12 -8.46 -11.30
CA LEU A 70 -9.11 -7.23 -10.49
C LEU A 70 -10.53 -6.82 -10.02
N ALA A 71 -11.46 -7.76 -9.92
CA ALA A 71 -12.89 -7.45 -9.85
C ALA A 71 -13.33 -6.92 -8.48
N SER A 72 -12.67 -7.32 -7.39
CA SER A 72 -12.95 -6.82 -6.04
C SER A 72 -11.96 -5.71 -5.67
N ARG A 73 -12.46 -4.48 -5.58
CA ARG A 73 -11.71 -3.37 -4.98
C ARG A 73 -11.69 -3.55 -3.46
N HIS A 74 -10.65 -4.21 -2.95
CA HIS A 74 -10.42 -4.41 -1.51
C HIS A 74 -9.89 -3.14 -0.82
N SER A 75 -9.33 -2.20 -1.58
CA SER A 75 -8.72 -0.99 -1.03
C SER A 75 -9.11 0.24 -1.83
N VAL A 76 -9.27 1.35 -1.11
CA VAL A 76 -9.38 2.70 -1.71
C VAL A 76 -8.02 3.20 -2.21
N LEU A 77 -6.91 2.69 -1.65
CA LEU A 77 -5.55 3.13 -1.98
C LEU A 77 -5.02 2.49 -3.26
N PHE A 78 -5.41 1.26 -3.56
CA PHE A 78 -4.90 0.52 -4.73
C PHE A 78 -5.92 -0.52 -5.22
N PRO A 79 -6.05 -0.70 -6.56
CA PRO A 79 -6.90 -1.73 -7.13
C PRO A 79 -6.22 -3.11 -7.20
N ASP A 80 -4.90 -3.17 -7.33
CA ASP A 80 -4.14 -4.43 -7.34
C ASP A 80 -3.61 -4.72 -5.94
N CYS A 81 -3.78 -5.96 -5.47
CA CYS A 81 -3.30 -6.45 -4.18
C CYS A 81 -1.94 -7.16 -4.27
N HIS A 82 -1.26 -7.11 -5.43
CA HIS A 82 0.09 -7.63 -5.58
C HIS A 82 1.14 -6.56 -5.26
N THR A 83 2.12 -6.89 -4.43
CA THR A 83 3.28 -6.04 -4.18
C THR A 83 4.18 -5.95 -5.42
N ASP A 84 4.75 -4.77 -5.65
CA ASP A 84 5.79 -4.56 -6.65
C ASP A 84 7.16 -5.02 -6.16
N MET A 85 7.39 -5.00 -4.85
CA MET A 85 8.58 -5.54 -4.21
C MET A 85 8.45 -7.04 -3.92
N PRO A 86 9.56 -7.80 -3.99
CA PRO A 86 9.55 -9.23 -3.70
C PRO A 86 9.30 -9.47 -2.21
N ARG A 87 8.57 -10.56 -1.95
CA ARG A 87 8.38 -11.14 -0.62
C ARG A 87 8.85 -12.58 -0.64
N ILE A 88 9.64 -12.97 0.35
CA ILE A 88 10.25 -14.30 0.40
C ILE A 88 10.02 -14.99 1.74
N CYS A 89 10.05 -16.32 1.70
CA CYS A 89 10.32 -17.13 2.87
C CYS A 89 11.79 -17.56 2.81
N PRO A 90 12.64 -17.17 3.79
CA PRO A 90 14.07 -17.48 3.74
C PRO A 90 14.35 -19.00 3.75
N PHE A 91 13.53 -19.77 4.47
CA PHE A 91 13.65 -21.23 4.50
C PHE A 91 13.33 -21.88 3.14
N CYS A 92 12.33 -21.37 2.43
CA CYS A 92 12.04 -21.83 1.07
C CYS A 92 13.14 -21.43 0.08
N MET A 93 13.77 -20.26 0.25
CA MET A 93 14.85 -19.83 -0.64
C MET A 93 16.05 -20.75 -0.50
N LYS A 94 16.47 -21.04 0.74
CA LYS A 94 17.54 -21.99 1.01
C LYS A 94 17.26 -23.41 0.50
N GLY A 95 16.00 -23.85 0.51
CA GLY A 95 15.62 -25.21 0.10
C GLY A 95 15.33 -25.39 -1.38
N THR A 96 14.65 -24.42 -2.02
CA THR A 96 14.11 -24.57 -3.38
C THR A 96 14.59 -23.51 -4.37
N GLY A 97 15.05 -22.35 -3.89
CA GLY A 97 15.62 -21.29 -4.72
C GLY A 97 14.69 -20.72 -5.79
N TYR A 98 13.38 -20.61 -5.53
CA TYR A 98 12.43 -19.95 -6.43
C TYR A 98 11.32 -19.19 -5.69
N LEU A 99 10.88 -18.06 -6.26
CA LEU A 99 9.86 -17.21 -5.65
C LEU A 99 8.46 -17.59 -6.12
N LYS A 100 7.54 -17.86 -5.19
CA LYS A 100 6.15 -18.19 -5.50
C LYS A 100 5.33 -16.97 -5.94
N GLU A 101 4.44 -17.13 -6.91
CA GLU A 101 3.57 -16.03 -7.37
C GLU A 101 2.62 -15.55 -6.27
N LYS A 102 2.05 -16.47 -5.49
CA LYS A 102 1.10 -16.13 -4.43
C LYS A 102 1.70 -15.24 -3.33
N TRP A 103 3.02 -15.30 -3.11
CA TRP A 103 3.70 -14.45 -2.14
C TRP A 103 3.71 -12.98 -2.52
N ARG A 104 3.37 -12.63 -3.76
CA ARG A 104 3.19 -11.23 -4.16
C ARG A 104 1.84 -10.68 -3.70
N ASN A 105 0.82 -11.52 -3.56
CA ASN A 105 -0.50 -11.09 -3.13
C ASN A 105 -0.51 -10.82 -1.61
N ILE A 106 -0.86 -9.61 -1.18
CA ILE A 106 -0.81 -9.18 0.23
C ILE A 106 -1.67 -10.02 1.17
N GLY A 107 -2.70 -10.71 0.66
CA GLY A 107 -3.49 -11.67 1.43
C GLY A 107 -2.74 -12.93 1.85
N ASN A 108 -1.53 -13.17 1.31
CA ASN A 108 -0.63 -14.21 1.80
C ASN A 108 0.41 -13.55 2.70
N LEU A 109 0.23 -13.66 4.03
CA LEU A 109 1.13 -13.09 5.03
C LEU A 109 2.23 -14.07 5.47
N THR A 110 1.94 -15.37 5.44
CA THR A 110 2.81 -16.42 5.96
C THR A 110 3.20 -17.42 4.88
N CYS A 111 4.33 -18.10 5.11
CA CYS A 111 4.70 -19.25 4.31
C CYS A 111 3.88 -20.48 4.72
N GLU A 112 3.10 -21.03 3.79
CA GLU A 112 2.31 -22.26 4.01
C GLU A 112 3.11 -23.48 4.48
N ARG A 113 4.41 -23.52 4.15
CA ARG A 113 5.30 -24.64 4.49
C ARG A 113 6.00 -24.45 5.84
N HIS A 114 6.36 -23.21 6.18
CA HIS A 114 7.24 -22.93 7.32
C HIS A 114 6.57 -22.11 8.42
N GLY A 115 5.36 -21.60 8.21
CA GLY A 115 4.60 -20.81 9.19
C GLY A 115 5.21 -19.44 9.52
N CYS A 116 6.36 -19.08 8.94
CA CYS A 116 7.02 -17.80 9.17
C CYS A 116 6.37 -16.68 8.34
N ALA A 117 6.56 -15.42 8.77
CA ALA A 117 6.14 -14.26 7.98
C ALA A 117 6.91 -14.20 6.65
N LEU A 118 6.26 -13.72 5.59
CA LEU A 118 6.96 -13.40 4.35
C LEU A 118 7.72 -12.08 4.53
N CYS A 119 9.00 -12.06 4.20
CA CYS A 119 9.87 -10.90 4.38
C CYS A 119 9.99 -10.10 3.08
N ASP A 120 9.82 -8.79 3.17
CA ASP A 120 10.07 -7.82 2.09
C ASP A 120 11.28 -6.91 2.38
N SER A 121 11.88 -7.02 3.55
CA SER A 121 13.06 -6.28 3.97
C SER A 121 14.06 -7.17 4.72
N CYS A 122 15.28 -6.67 4.84
CA CYS A 122 16.36 -7.30 5.62
C CYS A 122 16.28 -6.90 7.09
N GLN A 123 16.45 -7.88 7.98
CA GLN A 123 16.32 -7.74 9.42
C GLN A 123 17.61 -7.23 10.06
N GLU A 124 18.73 -7.32 9.34
CA GLU A 124 20.03 -6.82 9.78
C GLU A 124 20.23 -5.35 9.41
N CYS A 125 19.94 -4.96 8.16
CA CYS A 125 20.18 -3.60 7.66
C CYS A 125 18.92 -2.76 7.44
N GLY A 126 17.72 -3.34 7.53
CA GLY A 126 16.45 -2.65 7.30
C GLY A 126 16.13 -2.35 5.83
N GLU A 127 17.05 -2.64 4.90
CA GLU A 127 16.87 -2.35 3.48
C GLU A 127 15.75 -3.18 2.85
N GLN A 128 15.00 -2.53 1.97
CA GLN A 128 13.94 -3.19 1.20
C GLN A 128 14.56 -4.18 0.21
N LEU A 129 13.98 -5.37 0.15
CA LEU A 129 14.37 -6.36 -0.84
C LEU A 129 13.96 -5.90 -2.25
N ILE A 130 14.85 -6.09 -3.21
CA ILE A 130 14.61 -5.79 -4.62
C ILE A 130 14.70 -7.06 -5.47
N TRP A 131 14.08 -7.08 -6.65
CA TRP A 131 14.17 -8.24 -7.54
C TRP A 131 15.61 -8.43 -8.06
N SER A 132 16.37 -9.27 -7.36
CA SER A 132 17.78 -9.58 -7.61
C SER A 132 18.02 -11.09 -7.51
N PRO A 133 18.95 -11.67 -8.29
CA PRO A 133 19.30 -13.08 -8.15
C PRO A 133 19.77 -13.48 -6.74
N LEU A 134 20.29 -12.55 -5.93
CA LEU A 134 20.63 -12.78 -4.52
C LEU A 134 19.46 -13.34 -3.69
N LEU A 135 18.21 -12.99 -4.05
CA LEU A 135 17.02 -13.54 -3.39
C LEU A 135 16.91 -15.05 -3.54
N LEU A 136 17.43 -15.63 -4.63
CA LEU A 136 17.40 -17.07 -4.87
C LEU A 136 18.26 -17.83 -3.85
N GLU A 137 19.22 -17.15 -3.23
CA GLU A 137 20.09 -17.67 -2.17
C GLU A 137 19.52 -17.38 -0.77
N GLY A 138 18.45 -16.58 -0.67
CA GLY A 138 17.86 -16.19 0.60
C GLY A 138 18.71 -15.18 1.38
N THR A 139 19.51 -14.36 0.68
CA THR A 139 20.35 -13.31 1.28
C THR A 139 19.82 -11.92 0.97
N CYS A 140 20.30 -10.94 1.74
CA CYS A 140 20.00 -9.54 1.54
C CYS A 140 20.42 -9.09 0.13
N THR A 141 19.56 -8.31 -0.52
CA THR A 141 19.81 -7.76 -1.85
C THR A 141 20.63 -6.48 -1.83
N ASN A 142 20.93 -5.95 -0.66
CA ASN A 142 21.95 -4.91 -0.49
C ASN A 142 23.32 -5.59 -0.54
N GLU A 143 24.10 -5.25 -1.57
CA GLU A 143 25.43 -5.79 -1.84
C GLU A 143 26.45 -5.52 -0.72
N LEU A 144 26.21 -4.51 0.12
CA LEU A 144 27.05 -4.21 1.29
C LEU A 144 26.70 -5.05 2.52
N CYS A 145 25.50 -5.65 2.56
CA CYS A 145 25.02 -6.42 3.70
C CYS A 145 25.20 -7.93 3.46
N LEU A 146 24.58 -8.46 2.40
CA LEU A 146 24.60 -9.88 2.02
C LEU A 146 24.25 -10.89 3.15
N CYS A 147 23.76 -10.42 4.30
CA CYS A 147 23.38 -11.29 5.40
C CYS A 147 22.20 -12.20 4.99
N PRO A 148 22.13 -13.44 5.53
CA PRO A 148 20.96 -14.28 5.35
C PRO A 148 19.69 -13.58 5.84
N ILE A 149 18.62 -13.64 5.05
CA ILE A 149 17.33 -13.10 5.46
C ILE A 149 16.76 -13.94 6.59
N GLN A 150 16.31 -13.27 7.63
CA GLN A 150 15.71 -13.89 8.80
C GLN A 150 14.20 -13.66 8.79
N SER A 151 13.45 -14.57 9.39
CA SER A 151 12.00 -14.44 9.51
C SER A 151 11.53 -15.04 10.82
N SER A 152 10.66 -14.31 11.51
CA SER A 152 9.91 -14.78 12.67
C SER A 152 8.45 -15.06 12.28
N PRO A 153 7.73 -15.86 13.06
CA PRO A 153 6.28 -15.98 12.94
C PRO A 153 5.61 -14.61 13.13
N ILE A 154 4.56 -14.34 12.36
CA ILE A 154 3.68 -13.19 12.59
C ILE A 154 2.70 -13.52 13.72
N SER A 155 2.14 -12.52 14.41
CA SER A 155 1.17 -12.77 15.48
C SER A 155 -0.06 -13.51 14.94
N SER A 156 -0.66 -14.39 15.75
CA SER A 156 -1.82 -15.18 15.32
C SER A 156 -2.99 -14.31 14.87
N GLN A 157 -3.27 -13.23 15.62
CA GLN A 157 -4.31 -12.25 15.29
C GLN A 157 -4.10 -11.61 13.92
N ILE A 158 -2.85 -11.30 13.55
CA ILE A 158 -2.55 -10.72 12.23
C ILE A 158 -2.55 -11.82 11.15
N SER A 159 -2.12 -13.03 11.48
CA SER A 159 -2.07 -14.15 10.52
C SER A 159 -3.45 -14.59 10.00
N GLU A 160 -4.50 -14.30 10.77
CA GLU A 160 -5.89 -14.66 10.48
C GLU A 160 -6.65 -13.60 9.69
N LEU A 161 -6.05 -12.43 9.45
CA LEU A 161 -6.71 -11.32 8.75
C LEU A 161 -7.05 -11.69 7.30
N PHE A 162 -8.26 -11.34 6.89
CA PHE A 162 -8.70 -11.36 5.50
C PHE A 162 -8.13 -10.17 4.72
N ILE A 163 -8.20 -10.25 3.40
CA ILE A 163 -7.58 -9.25 2.51
C ILE A 163 -8.14 -7.83 2.71
N ASP A 164 -9.43 -7.70 3.03
CA ASP A 164 -10.06 -6.39 3.33
C ASP A 164 -9.52 -5.81 4.63
N GLU A 165 -9.33 -6.65 5.65
CA GLU A 165 -8.75 -6.25 6.94
C GLU A 165 -7.26 -5.87 6.81
N ILE A 166 -6.51 -6.61 5.99
CA ILE A 166 -5.12 -6.26 5.63
C ILE A 166 -5.09 -4.89 4.94
N CYS A 167 -5.99 -4.63 4.00
CA CYS A 167 -6.09 -3.33 3.32
C CYS A 167 -6.43 -2.20 4.29
N ASP A 168 -7.37 -2.43 5.22
CA ASP A 168 -7.73 -1.48 6.26
C ASP A 168 -6.55 -1.15 7.17
N CYS A 169 -5.76 -2.16 7.58
CA CYS A 169 -4.54 -1.94 8.35
C CYS A 169 -3.51 -1.09 7.59
N LEU A 170 -3.30 -1.38 6.29
CA LEU A 170 -2.40 -0.57 5.46
C LEU A 170 -2.91 0.88 5.33
N LEU A 171 -4.22 1.07 5.20
CA LEU A 171 -4.84 2.40 5.24
C LEU A 171 -4.60 3.09 6.60
N ALA A 172 -4.81 2.40 7.72
CA ALA A 172 -4.58 2.95 9.05
C ALA A 172 -3.12 3.36 9.26
N SER A 173 -2.17 2.55 8.78
CA SER A 173 -0.74 2.85 8.85
C SER A 173 -0.35 4.15 8.13
N LEU A 174 -1.07 4.51 7.05
CA LEU A 174 -0.89 5.78 6.35
C LEU A 174 -1.13 6.96 7.28
N PHE A 175 -2.17 6.89 8.13
CA PHE A 175 -2.51 7.95 9.09
C PHE A 175 -1.56 7.99 10.28
N ILE A 176 -0.89 6.89 10.63
CA ILE A 176 0.19 6.93 11.63
C ILE A 176 1.38 7.71 11.06
N LYS A 177 1.75 7.42 9.80
CA LYS A 177 2.88 8.05 9.11
C LYS A 177 2.59 9.51 8.76
N ASN A 178 1.38 9.80 8.29
CA ASN A 178 0.91 11.10 7.84
C ASN A 178 -0.42 11.45 8.55
N PRO A 179 -0.37 11.87 9.83
CA PRO A 179 -1.59 12.09 10.63
C PRO A 179 -2.52 13.15 10.08
N TYR A 180 -1.99 14.11 9.32
CA TYR A 180 -2.75 15.23 8.77
C TYR A 180 -3.28 14.97 7.35
N THR A 181 -3.34 13.70 6.92
CA THR A 181 -3.86 13.33 5.60
C THR A 181 -5.33 13.75 5.45
N THR A 182 -5.57 14.65 4.50
CA THR A 182 -6.91 15.11 4.10
C THR A 182 -7.33 14.61 2.72
N ILE A 183 -6.38 14.04 1.96
CA ILE A 183 -6.61 13.41 0.65
C ILE A 183 -5.86 12.09 0.61
N LEU A 184 -6.57 11.00 0.27
CA LEU A 184 -5.95 9.70 0.13
C LEU A 184 -5.12 9.62 -1.16
N PRO A 185 -3.87 9.13 -1.09
CA PRO A 185 -3.08 8.84 -2.27
C PRO A 185 -3.68 7.64 -3.03
N ILE A 186 -3.56 7.66 -4.36
CA ILE A 186 -4.00 6.55 -5.22
C ILE A 186 -2.75 5.93 -5.84
N TYR A 187 -2.53 4.67 -5.51
CA TYR A 187 -1.48 3.83 -6.05
C TYR A 187 -2.07 2.78 -7.00
N HIS A 188 -1.23 2.20 -7.85
CA HIS A 188 -1.64 1.05 -8.65
C HIS A 188 -1.58 -0.26 -7.83
N HIS A 189 -0.63 -0.35 -6.91
CA HIS A 189 -0.32 -1.53 -6.10
C HIS A 189 0.11 -1.09 -4.69
N PRO A 190 0.16 -1.99 -3.69
CA PRO A 190 0.69 -1.70 -2.37
C PRO A 190 2.19 -1.50 -2.52
N SER A 191 2.65 -0.27 -2.30
CA SER A 191 4.08 0.08 -2.31
C SER A 191 4.46 0.51 -0.90
N VAL A 192 4.77 -0.49 -0.08
CA VAL A 192 5.05 -0.35 1.35
C VAL A 192 6.39 -1.00 1.61
N CYS A 193 7.26 -0.28 2.32
CA CYS A 193 8.50 -0.86 2.82
C CYS A 193 8.28 -1.44 4.22
N ASN A 194 8.96 -2.52 4.56
CA ASN A 194 8.75 -3.23 5.84
C ASN A 194 7.26 -3.59 6.04
N PHE A 195 6.70 -4.32 5.08
CA PHE A 195 5.28 -4.65 5.00
C PHE A 195 4.72 -5.17 6.34
N ASN A 196 5.41 -6.12 6.98
CA ASN A 196 4.91 -6.72 8.24
C ASN A 196 4.84 -5.69 9.38
N SER A 197 5.85 -4.82 9.51
CA SER A 197 5.84 -3.76 10.54
C SER A 197 4.75 -2.73 10.25
N THR A 198 4.58 -2.35 8.97
CA THR A 198 3.52 -1.42 8.56
C THR A 198 2.13 -1.99 8.82
N LEU A 199 1.93 -3.29 8.52
CA LEU A 199 0.69 -4.00 8.81
C LEU A 199 0.40 -4.02 10.31
N GLU A 200 1.40 -4.33 11.14
CA GLU A 200 1.26 -4.35 12.60
C GLU A 200 0.95 -2.98 13.19
N GLN A 201 1.58 -1.90 12.70
CA GLN A 201 1.27 -0.54 13.11
C GLN A 201 -0.20 -0.20 12.83
N GLY A 202 -0.67 -0.52 11.62
CA GLY A 202 -2.07 -0.34 11.23
C GLY A 202 -3.03 -1.14 12.09
N PHE A 203 -2.76 -2.43 12.28
CA PHE A 203 -3.55 -3.30 13.14
C PHE A 203 -3.65 -2.75 14.57
N ASN A 204 -2.54 -2.28 15.13
CA ASN A 204 -2.51 -1.70 16.47
C ASN A 204 -3.34 -0.42 16.56
N LEU A 205 -3.34 0.45 15.55
CA LEU A 205 -4.22 1.64 15.53
C LEU A 205 -5.70 1.25 15.49
N LEU A 206 -6.06 0.24 14.70
CA LEU A 206 -7.45 -0.17 14.53
C LEU A 206 -8.02 -0.93 15.75
N THR A 207 -7.15 -1.54 16.56
CA THR A 207 -7.55 -2.44 17.66
C THR A 207 -7.25 -1.90 19.05
N ARG A 208 -6.14 -1.17 19.25
CA ARG A 208 -5.68 -0.74 20.58
C ARG A 208 -6.11 0.70 20.86
N ASN A 209 -6.85 0.87 21.96
CA ASN A 209 -7.32 2.20 22.36
C ASN A 209 -6.15 3.15 22.65
N GLU A 210 -5.04 2.67 23.21
CA GLU A 210 -3.89 3.53 23.51
C GLU A 210 -3.29 4.16 22.23
N VAL A 211 -3.24 3.42 21.13
CA VAL A 211 -2.67 3.90 19.86
C VAL A 211 -3.64 4.87 19.16
N TYR A 212 -4.94 4.58 19.24
CA TYR A 212 -5.98 5.53 18.81
C TYR A 212 -5.89 6.86 19.56
N GLU A 213 -5.75 6.80 20.88
CA GLU A 213 -5.62 7.98 21.74
C GLU A 213 -4.38 8.81 21.41
N GLN A 214 -3.23 8.17 21.16
CA GLN A 214 -2.01 8.85 20.71
C GLN A 214 -2.22 9.60 19.39
N LEU A 215 -2.91 9.00 18.41
CA LEU A 215 -3.22 9.69 17.15
C LEU A 215 -4.15 10.89 17.39
N ARG A 216 -5.16 10.73 18.25
CA ARG A 216 -6.11 11.80 18.59
C ARG A 216 -5.40 12.98 19.28
N GLU A 217 -4.55 12.69 20.24
CA GLU A 217 -3.73 13.70 20.92
C GLU A 217 -2.82 14.44 19.93
N ARG A 218 -2.22 13.72 18.97
CA ARG A 218 -1.41 14.32 17.92
C ARG A 218 -2.19 15.27 17.02
N LEU A 219 -3.44 14.92 16.66
CA LEU A 219 -4.34 15.80 15.91
C LEU A 219 -4.77 17.03 16.73
N ALA A 220 -4.90 16.88 18.05
CA ALA A 220 -5.29 17.92 18.98
C ALA A 220 -4.12 18.81 19.46
N ALA A 221 -2.87 18.42 19.20
CA ALA A 221 -1.69 19.11 19.70
C ALA A 221 -1.55 20.52 19.11
N PRO A 222 -0.96 21.49 19.83
CA PRO A 222 -0.65 22.82 19.30
C PRO A 222 0.26 22.82 18.06
N THR A 223 1.00 21.72 17.83
CA THR A 223 1.84 21.50 16.65
C THR A 223 1.06 21.03 15.42
N SER A 224 -0.23 20.71 15.57
CA SER A 224 -1.10 20.32 14.46
C SER A 224 -1.35 21.53 13.54
N PRO A 225 -1.24 21.38 12.21
CA PRO A 225 -1.58 22.44 11.26
C PRO A 225 -3.07 22.83 11.34
N PHE A 226 -3.90 21.96 11.92
CA PHE A 226 -5.34 22.14 12.06
C PHE A 226 -5.75 22.52 13.49
N TYR A 227 -4.79 22.80 14.38
CA TYR A 227 -5.05 23.09 15.79
C TYR A 227 -6.06 24.24 15.98
N GLN A 228 -5.95 25.28 15.17
CA GLN A 228 -6.81 26.47 15.29
C GLN A 228 -8.21 26.27 14.70
N LEU A 229 -8.42 25.19 13.93
CA LEU A 229 -9.73 24.90 13.34
C LEU A 229 -10.68 24.28 14.36
N SER A 230 -11.98 24.36 14.06
CA SER A 230 -13.01 23.63 14.81
C SER A 230 -12.77 22.11 14.76
N ALA A 231 -13.33 21.40 15.74
CA ALA A 231 -13.16 19.95 15.86
C ALA A 231 -13.51 19.19 14.56
N LYS A 232 -14.51 19.67 13.81
CA LYS A 232 -14.94 19.06 12.54
C LYS A 232 -13.79 18.96 11.52
N TYR A 233 -13.00 20.02 11.37
CA TYR A 233 -11.88 20.05 10.43
C TYR A 233 -10.62 19.46 11.05
N ARG A 234 -10.36 19.73 12.34
CA ARG A 234 -9.19 19.22 13.07
C ARG A 234 -9.12 17.69 13.06
N PHE A 235 -10.27 17.03 13.27
CA PHE A 235 -10.37 15.58 13.29
C PHE A 235 -10.87 14.98 11.96
N PHE A 236 -10.89 15.78 10.88
CA PHE A 236 -11.24 15.27 9.56
C PHE A 236 -10.34 14.12 9.08
N PRO A 237 -9.01 14.09 9.33
CA PRO A 237 -8.18 12.92 8.97
C PRO A 237 -8.70 11.63 9.59
N LEU A 238 -9.14 11.66 10.85
CA LEU A 238 -9.71 10.50 11.52
C LEU A 238 -11.07 10.11 10.91
N ALA A 239 -11.93 11.08 10.60
CA ALA A 239 -13.19 10.83 9.89
C ALA A 239 -12.95 10.17 8.52
N LEU A 240 -11.93 10.63 7.79
CA LEU A 240 -11.53 10.10 6.49
C LEU A 240 -11.05 8.65 6.59
N LEU A 241 -10.24 8.31 7.61
CA LEU A 241 -9.85 6.93 7.89
C LEU A 241 -11.09 6.04 8.11
N ILE A 242 -11.94 6.40 9.07
CA ILE A 242 -13.12 5.59 9.44
C ILE A 242 -14.07 5.39 8.26
N LYS A 243 -14.31 6.43 7.45
CA LYS A 243 -15.17 6.38 6.27
C LYS A 243 -14.72 5.34 5.23
N HIS A 244 -13.43 5.03 5.20
CA HIS A 244 -12.82 4.18 4.17
C HIS A 244 -12.38 2.79 4.67
N LEU A 245 -12.71 2.43 5.91
CA LEU A 245 -12.56 1.06 6.39
C LEU A 245 -13.64 0.15 5.76
N ASN A 246 -13.23 -1.02 5.30
CA ASN A 246 -14.13 -2.02 4.71
C ASN A 246 -14.70 -2.97 5.77
N SER A 247 -13.95 -3.20 6.84
CA SER A 247 -14.28 -4.16 7.90
C SER A 247 -14.67 -3.45 9.20
N ALA A 248 -15.31 -4.19 10.11
CA ALA A 248 -15.67 -3.66 11.42
C ALA A 248 -14.46 -3.68 12.36
N TRP A 249 -14.07 -2.52 12.85
CA TRP A 249 -12.91 -2.37 13.75
C TRP A 249 -13.29 -1.69 15.07
N PRO A 250 -12.61 -2.04 16.19
CA PRO A 250 -12.82 -1.38 17.49
C PRO A 250 -12.73 0.15 17.44
N ILE A 251 -11.80 0.70 16.65
CA ILE A 251 -11.63 2.15 16.48
C ILE A 251 -12.92 2.88 16.07
N SER A 252 -13.81 2.24 15.31
CA SER A 252 -15.08 2.84 14.87
C SER A 252 -16.01 3.15 16.05
N ASN A 253 -15.99 2.31 17.09
CA ASN A 253 -16.75 2.55 18.32
C ASN A 253 -16.15 3.67 19.17
N CYS A 254 -14.80 3.72 19.24
CA CYS A 254 -14.09 4.81 19.91
C CYS A 254 -14.38 6.15 19.23
N TYR A 255 -14.39 6.18 17.88
CA TYR A 255 -14.71 7.37 17.11
C TYR A 255 -16.17 7.80 17.29
N ALA A 256 -17.13 6.87 17.24
CA ALA A 256 -18.55 7.18 17.46
C ALA A 256 -18.80 7.83 18.83
N SER A 257 -18.15 7.29 19.88
CA SER A 257 -18.23 7.84 21.24
C SER A 257 -17.63 9.25 21.32
N PHE A 258 -16.52 9.49 20.62
CA PHE A 258 -15.87 10.80 20.54
C PHE A 258 -16.73 11.85 19.81
N VAL A 259 -17.38 11.48 18.71
CA VAL A 259 -18.24 12.43 17.97
C VAL A 259 -19.42 12.89 18.82
N GLN A 260 -19.96 12.04 19.69
CA GLN A 260 -21.04 12.41 20.62
C GLN A 260 -20.59 13.43 21.68
N THR A 261 -19.37 13.32 22.19
CA THR A 261 -18.86 14.21 23.24
C THR A 261 -18.37 15.57 22.73
N THR A 262 -18.00 15.67 21.45
CA THR A 262 -17.28 16.84 20.90
C THR A 262 -18.21 17.87 20.23
N GLN A 263 -19.53 17.70 20.26
CA GLN A 263 -20.49 18.62 19.64
C GLN A 263 -20.59 20.02 20.30
N VAL A 264 -19.76 20.34 21.29
CA VAL A 264 -19.83 21.61 22.03
C VAL A 264 -18.51 22.36 21.93
N SER A 265 -18.34 23.17 20.89
CA SER A 265 -17.54 24.42 20.91
C SER A 265 -17.48 25.04 19.52
N SER A 266 -17.88 26.31 19.42
CA SER A 266 -17.85 27.11 18.20
C SER A 266 -16.88 28.28 18.34
N THR A 267 -16.32 28.63 17.18
CA THR A 267 -15.57 29.84 16.81
C THR A 267 -14.16 30.00 17.35
N SER A 268 -13.20 29.79 16.45
CA SER A 268 -11.95 30.53 16.38
C SER A 268 -11.78 31.00 14.94
N ASN A 269 -11.66 32.31 14.73
CA ASN A 269 -11.11 32.86 13.48
C ASN A 269 -9.67 32.36 13.40
N SER A 270 -9.38 31.52 12.43
CA SER A 270 -8.10 30.84 12.34
C SER A 270 -7.54 31.01 10.94
N CYS A 271 -6.39 31.68 10.84
CA CYS A 271 -5.71 31.81 9.56
C CYS A 271 -4.87 30.55 9.34
N ILE A 272 -5.36 29.64 8.51
CA ILE A 272 -4.58 28.52 7.99
C ILE A 272 -4.20 28.78 6.54
N GLU A 273 -3.01 28.31 6.12
CA GLU A 273 -2.53 28.54 4.76
C GLU A 273 -3.27 27.69 3.72
N SER A 274 -3.61 26.44 4.06
CA SER A 274 -4.23 25.50 3.12
C SER A 274 -5.00 24.39 3.84
N PHE A 275 -6.14 23.99 3.28
CA PHE A 275 -6.91 22.82 3.69
C PHE A 275 -7.50 22.16 2.45
N ILE A 276 -6.71 21.26 1.85
CA ILE A 276 -7.09 20.62 0.59
C ILE A 276 -7.86 19.35 0.87
N VAL A 277 -9.05 19.22 0.28
CA VAL A 277 -9.91 18.03 0.35
C VAL A 277 -10.45 17.65 -1.02
N THR A 278 -11.04 16.47 -1.15
CA THR A 278 -11.78 16.12 -2.37
C THR A 278 -13.08 16.92 -2.46
N PHE A 279 -13.59 17.10 -3.67
CA PHE A 279 -14.85 17.80 -3.93
C PHE A 279 -16.02 17.24 -3.10
N ASP A 280 -16.12 15.90 -3.02
CA ASP A 280 -17.19 15.24 -2.27
C ASP A 280 -17.03 15.50 -0.76
N SER A 281 -15.80 15.45 -0.24
CA SER A 281 -15.52 15.78 1.16
C SER A 281 -15.72 17.26 1.47
N ALA A 282 -15.44 18.17 0.55
CA ALA A 282 -15.72 19.60 0.72
C ALA A 282 -17.21 19.88 0.88
N SER A 283 -18.05 19.27 0.04
CA SER A 283 -19.51 19.40 0.15
C SER A 283 -20.03 18.91 1.50
N GLU A 284 -19.55 17.76 1.97
CA GLU A 284 -19.89 17.19 3.29
C GLU A 284 -19.37 18.05 4.47
N LEU A 285 -18.14 18.54 4.37
CA LEU A 285 -17.51 19.36 5.42
C LEU A 285 -18.12 20.76 5.54
N LEU A 286 -18.49 21.38 4.42
CA LEU A 286 -19.10 22.71 4.43
C LEU A 286 -20.62 22.65 4.65
N GLY A 287 -21.24 21.48 4.47
CA GLY A 287 -22.69 21.32 4.58
C GLY A 287 -23.45 22.04 3.45
N ILE A 288 -22.81 22.20 2.30
CA ILE A 288 -23.36 22.87 1.11
C ILE A 288 -23.53 21.88 -0.04
N THR A 289 -24.43 22.19 -0.96
CA THR A 289 -24.66 21.35 -2.13
C THR A 289 -23.51 21.43 -3.15
N ARG A 290 -23.48 20.48 -4.08
CA ARG A 290 -22.48 20.47 -5.17
C ARG A 290 -22.58 21.73 -6.02
N GLU A 291 -23.80 22.23 -6.27
CA GLU A 291 -24.06 23.42 -7.06
C GLU A 291 -23.54 24.68 -6.37
N GLN A 292 -23.75 24.80 -5.05
CA GLN A 292 -23.19 25.89 -4.24
C GLN A 292 -21.67 25.85 -4.24
N LEU A 293 -21.07 24.66 -4.14
CA LEU A 293 -19.62 24.49 -4.20
C LEU A 293 -19.05 24.92 -5.56
N ILE A 294 -19.74 24.64 -6.67
CA ILE A 294 -19.34 25.10 -8.02
C ILE A 294 -19.40 26.63 -8.16
N GLN A 295 -20.35 27.28 -7.48
CA GLN A 295 -20.44 28.75 -7.48
C GLN A 295 -19.26 29.40 -6.74
N ILE A 296 -18.79 28.76 -5.67
CA ILE A 296 -17.62 29.22 -4.89
C ILE A 296 -16.31 29.01 -5.67
N PHE A 297 -16.23 27.94 -6.45
CA PHE A 297 -15.06 27.56 -7.27
C PHE A 297 -15.40 27.65 -8.77
N PRO A 298 -15.48 28.85 -9.36
CA PRO A 298 -15.97 29.08 -10.72
C PRO A 298 -15.12 28.38 -11.81
N GLU A 299 -13.87 28.04 -11.54
CA GLU A 299 -13.02 27.24 -12.42
C GLU A 299 -13.62 25.85 -12.74
N LEU A 300 -14.53 25.35 -11.89
CA LEU A 300 -15.22 24.07 -12.09
C LEU A 300 -16.34 24.16 -13.12
N ILE A 301 -16.90 25.34 -13.40
CA ILE A 301 -18.00 25.54 -14.36
C ILE A 301 -17.60 25.11 -15.78
N THR A 302 -16.32 25.28 -16.11
CA THR A 302 -15.78 24.95 -17.44
C THR A 302 -15.59 23.45 -17.68
N LYS A 303 -15.73 22.60 -16.63
CA LYS A 303 -15.49 21.16 -16.73
C LYS A 303 -16.75 20.42 -17.16
N LYS A 304 -16.63 19.63 -18.24
CA LYS A 304 -17.71 18.73 -18.71
C LYS A 304 -18.18 17.72 -17.64
N ALA A 305 -17.26 17.30 -16.77
CA ALA A 305 -17.54 16.47 -15.61
C ALA A 305 -16.49 16.74 -14.53
N ILE A 306 -16.92 16.81 -13.26
CA ILE A 306 -16.01 17.00 -12.12
C ILE A 306 -15.53 15.60 -11.67
N PRO A 307 -14.21 15.31 -11.74
CA PRO A 307 -13.69 14.05 -11.24
C PRO A 307 -13.98 13.86 -9.74
N ARG A 308 -14.25 12.62 -9.30
CA ARG A 308 -14.46 12.32 -7.86
C ARG A 308 -13.24 12.69 -6.99
N ASN A 309 -12.04 12.63 -7.58
CA ASN A 309 -10.79 13.01 -6.93
C ASN A 309 -10.40 14.48 -7.19
N GLN A 310 -11.30 15.30 -7.71
CA GLN A 310 -11.05 16.74 -7.83
C GLN A 310 -10.73 17.29 -6.44
N GLN A 311 -9.57 17.93 -6.31
CA GLN A 311 -9.12 18.53 -5.06
C GLN A 311 -9.52 20.00 -5.04
N LEU A 312 -9.90 20.50 -3.86
CA LEU A 312 -10.25 21.89 -3.59
C LEU A 312 -9.57 22.33 -2.31
N ASP A 313 -8.99 23.53 -2.32
CA ASP A 313 -8.52 24.17 -1.11
C ASP A 313 -9.64 25.02 -0.51
N ILE A 314 -10.12 24.63 0.68
CA ILE A 314 -11.23 25.31 1.35
C ILE A 314 -10.75 26.19 2.52
N ALA A 315 -9.44 26.42 2.68
CA ALA A 315 -8.88 27.22 3.78
C ALA A 315 -9.56 28.59 3.91
N ALA A 316 -9.71 29.31 2.81
CA ALA A 316 -10.33 30.64 2.80
C ALA A 316 -11.82 30.67 3.22
N ILE A 317 -12.51 29.52 3.16
CA ILE A 317 -13.93 29.40 3.52
C ILE A 317 -14.08 29.07 5.00
N ILE A 318 -13.12 28.35 5.57
CA ILE A 318 -13.18 27.83 6.94
C ILE A 318 -12.38 28.66 7.95
N SER A 319 -11.66 29.68 7.48
CA SER A 319 -10.84 30.60 8.28
C SER A 319 -11.65 31.71 8.95
#